data_AF-A0A7W3UK84-F1
#
_entry.id   AF-A0A7W3UK84-F1
#
_cell.length_a   1.000
_cell.length_b   1.000
_cell.length_c   1.000
_cell.angle_alpha   90.00
_cell.angle_beta   90.00
_cell.angle_gamma   90.00
#
_symmetry.space_group_name_H-M   'P 1'
#
loop_
_entity.id
_entity.type
_entity.pdbx_description
1 polymer ?
#
loop_
_entity_poly.entity_id
_entity_poly.type
_entity_poly.pdbx_seq_one_letter_code
_entity_poly.pdbx_strand_id
1 'polypeptide(L)'
;MDKYLNERCIVTEDDVFCYNSDGTISRADIMRFILENENLATKYASYGRYYKAKHDKIMNAEAKPNNKPDNRLILNYPKKLVDTYTGFAVGKPVQITLQEDMANKSLSEFNQTRNIDTLIAKVWKESAIYGRAYFYVYGANKEIYVTDATPMNCFVIYDNTVAHEPLYAVRYSKVGQTQQYQVTIYSNDYQYNFESGNGRDSLGDRKRNPFHIIPIIEVVENDERLSVIANVKTLIDELDKSLSEKANDVDYFADAYMKVLGAILNDDQIKQLRDMRIINLKSSTNEDEQPEDLDVDFLSKPNADETQENLINRIVDNLYQISMIVNLNDKDFGNSTGVALEMKYKPMMNLATLKGRMFTRSIKQMYRVIFASDLIKQVDADTWKDLDINYQFDLPHDTLTEAQTAKALADLGISRLTWLKTISAVNDPKQEEENMDAEKQKQLQENYEFLKGKHAVTDGEANDDSSTGKETDRAITQ
;
A
#
# COMPACT_ATOMS: atom_id res chain seq x y z
N MET A 1 9.13 23.15 -14.53
CA MET A 1 10.41 23.74 -15.03
C MET A 1 11.54 23.24 -14.16
N ASP A 2 12.59 22.69 -14.78
CA ASP A 2 13.71 22.09 -14.05
C ASP A 2 14.49 23.12 -13.24
N LYS A 3 14.90 22.73 -12.03
CA LYS A 3 15.68 23.54 -11.11
C LYS A 3 17.16 23.17 -11.24
N TYR A 4 17.97 24.12 -11.69
CA TYR A 4 19.43 23.99 -11.74
C TYR A 4 20.03 24.39 -10.39
N LEU A 5 20.64 23.43 -9.69
CA LEU A 5 21.39 23.70 -8.46
C LEU A 5 22.80 24.25 -8.78
N ASN A 6 23.34 23.85 -9.93
CA ASN A 6 24.50 24.42 -10.61
C ASN A 6 24.51 23.96 -12.10
N GLU A 7 25.62 24.14 -12.81
CA GLU A 7 25.76 23.73 -14.22
C GLU A 7 25.62 22.20 -14.47
N ARG A 8 25.84 21.38 -13.44
CA ARG A 8 25.88 19.91 -13.53
C ARG A 8 24.79 19.20 -12.73
N CYS A 9 24.20 19.84 -11.73
CA CYS A 9 23.21 19.29 -10.82
C CYS A 9 21.83 19.88 -11.14
N ILE A 10 20.92 19.02 -11.57
CA ILE A 10 19.59 19.39 -12.02
C ILE A 10 18.57 18.61 -11.19
N VAL A 11 17.46 19.25 -10.86
CA VAL A 11 16.30 18.63 -10.22
C VAL A 11 15.12 18.85 -11.15
N THR A 12 14.52 17.78 -11.64
CA THR A 12 13.37 17.86 -12.56
C THR A 12 12.11 18.33 -11.83
N GLU A 13 11.06 18.64 -12.59
CA GLU A 13 9.74 18.99 -12.04
C GLU A 13 9.12 17.87 -11.17
N ASP A 14 9.42 16.61 -11.49
CA ASP A 14 8.97 15.44 -10.73
C ASP A 14 9.91 15.10 -9.55
N ASP A 15 10.67 16.08 -9.07
CA ASP A 15 11.59 15.96 -7.94
C ASP A 15 12.68 14.87 -8.20
N VAL A 16 13.17 14.71 -9.44
CA VAL A 16 14.22 13.72 -9.80
C VAL A 16 15.59 14.37 -9.89
N PHE A 17 16.60 13.76 -9.27
CA PHE A 17 17.97 14.27 -9.29
C PHE A 17 18.72 13.77 -10.52
N CYS A 18 19.17 14.70 -11.36
CA CYS A 18 19.94 14.41 -12.57
C CYS A 18 21.32 15.07 -12.51
N TYR A 19 22.33 14.37 -13.03
CA TYR A 19 23.70 14.85 -13.10
C TYR A 19 24.17 14.91 -14.55
N ASN A 20 24.58 16.10 -14.98
CA ASN A 20 24.93 16.45 -16.36
C ASN A 20 26.44 16.68 -16.48
N SER A 21 27.24 15.62 -16.34
CA SER A 21 28.70 15.65 -16.52
C SER A 21 29.29 14.25 -16.62
N ASP A 22 30.24 14.06 -17.54
CA ASP A 22 31.00 12.82 -17.69
C ASP A 22 32.06 12.61 -16.58
N GLY A 23 32.40 13.68 -15.84
CA GLY A 23 33.33 13.64 -14.72
C GLY A 23 32.71 13.10 -13.42
N THR A 24 33.54 12.50 -12.55
CA THR A 24 33.11 11.98 -11.24
C THR A 24 32.41 13.03 -10.40
N ILE A 25 31.30 12.67 -9.76
CA ILE A 25 30.55 13.57 -8.88
C ILE A 25 31.42 14.07 -7.71
N SER A 26 31.36 15.37 -7.40
CA SER A 26 32.14 15.96 -6.31
C SER A 26 31.38 15.91 -4.98
N ARG A 27 32.11 16.04 -3.86
CA ARG A 27 31.49 16.19 -2.52
C ARG A 27 30.53 17.39 -2.48
N ALA A 28 30.91 18.52 -3.09
CA ALA A 28 30.08 19.71 -3.14
C ALA A 28 28.75 19.47 -3.89
N ASP A 29 28.79 18.71 -4.98
CA ASP A 29 27.59 18.36 -5.75
C ASP A 29 26.64 17.45 -4.97
N ILE A 30 27.18 16.44 -4.29
CA ILE A 30 26.39 15.57 -3.38
C ILE A 30 25.73 16.40 -2.27
N MET A 31 26.48 17.32 -1.65
CA MET A 31 25.92 18.17 -0.60
C MET A 31 24.79 19.06 -1.11
N ARG A 32 24.87 19.58 -2.35
CA ARG A 32 23.76 20.32 -2.97
C ARG A 32 22.51 19.46 -3.13
N PHE A 33 22.66 18.23 -3.61
CA PHE A 33 21.53 17.30 -3.72
C PHE A 33 20.94 16.93 -2.37
N ILE A 34 21.77 16.72 -1.33
CA ILE A 34 21.30 16.45 0.03
C ILE A 34 20.46 17.61 0.55
N LEU A 35 20.95 18.86 0.43
CA LEU A 35 20.22 20.04 0.89
C LEU A 35 18.88 20.20 0.17
N GLU A 36 18.84 19.92 -1.14
CA GLU A 36 17.57 19.93 -1.86
C GLU A 36 16.65 18.79 -1.42
N ASN A 37 17.18 17.59 -1.21
CA ASN A 37 16.40 16.47 -0.70
C ASN A 37 15.84 16.76 0.70
N GLU A 38 16.51 17.56 1.53
CA GLU A 38 15.96 17.99 2.81
C GLU A 38 14.73 18.91 2.65
N ASN A 39 14.75 19.80 1.65
CA ASN A 39 13.58 20.62 1.33
C ASN A 39 12.41 19.72 0.92
N LEU A 40 12.66 18.74 0.04
CA LEU A 40 11.65 17.76 -0.38
C LEU A 40 11.19 16.86 0.79
N ALA A 41 12.09 16.51 1.71
CA ALA A 41 11.77 15.74 2.91
C ALA A 41 10.75 16.45 3.81
N THR A 42 10.65 17.78 3.78
CA THR A 42 9.57 18.49 4.51
C THR A 42 8.18 18.17 3.96
N LYS A 43 8.05 18.07 2.62
CA LYS A 43 6.83 17.67 1.90
C LYS A 43 6.50 16.22 2.20
N TYR A 44 7.47 15.30 2.07
CA TYR A 44 7.28 13.89 2.42
C TYR A 44 6.87 13.73 3.89
N ALA A 45 7.50 14.48 4.81
CA ALA A 45 7.18 14.43 6.23
C ALA A 45 5.75 14.90 6.52
N SER A 46 5.23 15.87 5.76
CA SER A 46 3.81 16.25 5.83
C SER A 46 2.92 15.07 5.48
N TYR A 47 3.16 14.37 4.36
CA TYR A 47 2.36 13.18 4.00
C TYR A 47 2.42 12.08 5.06
N GLY A 48 3.60 11.81 5.62
CA GLY A 48 3.77 10.87 6.73
C GLY A 48 3.03 11.28 8.01
N ARG A 49 2.91 12.59 8.30
CA ARG A 49 2.10 13.12 9.41
C ARG A 49 0.61 12.97 9.14
N TYR A 50 0.14 13.30 7.93
CA TYR A 50 -1.26 13.11 7.53
C TYR A 50 -1.69 11.65 7.65
N TYR A 51 -0.88 10.71 7.15
CA TYR A 51 -1.13 9.27 7.34
C TYR A 51 -1.27 8.86 8.82
N LYS A 52 -0.56 9.54 9.74
CA LYS A 52 -0.60 9.31 11.19
C LYS A 52 -1.67 10.14 11.92
N ALA A 53 -2.67 10.67 11.21
CA ALA A 53 -3.72 11.55 11.75
C ALA A 53 -3.17 12.85 12.39
N LYS A 54 -2.04 13.35 11.91
CA LYS A 54 -1.47 14.64 12.34
C LYS A 54 -1.59 15.64 11.20
N HIS A 55 -2.78 16.18 11.02
CA HIS A 55 -3.09 17.06 9.89
C HIS A 55 -2.65 18.49 10.19
N ASP A 56 -1.59 18.94 9.49
CA ASP A 56 -0.88 20.18 9.80
C ASP A 56 -1.80 21.41 9.81
N LYS A 57 -2.79 21.49 8.91
CA LYS A 57 -3.64 22.67 8.75
C LYS A 57 -4.57 22.90 9.94
N ILE A 58 -5.25 21.86 10.43
CA ILE A 58 -6.19 21.96 11.54
C ILE A 58 -5.47 21.98 12.90
N MET A 59 -4.36 21.22 13.04
CA MET A 59 -3.59 21.19 14.28
C MET A 59 -2.90 22.53 14.57
N ASN A 60 -2.38 23.20 13.53
CA ASN A 60 -1.69 24.49 13.66
C ASN A 60 -2.62 25.69 13.43
N ALA A 61 -3.94 25.48 13.33
CA ALA A 61 -4.89 26.57 13.20
C ALA A 61 -4.87 27.46 14.46
N GLU A 62 -5.04 28.77 14.25
CA GLU A 62 -5.15 29.73 15.35
C GLU A 62 -6.35 29.39 16.24
N ALA A 63 -6.19 29.60 17.55
CA ALA A 63 -7.28 29.39 18.50
C ALA A 63 -8.45 30.33 18.20
N LYS A 64 -9.66 29.83 18.44
CA LYS A 64 -10.87 30.63 18.22
C LYS A 64 -10.90 31.83 19.18
N PRO A 65 -11.23 33.04 18.69
CA PRO A 65 -11.25 34.24 19.54
C PRO A 65 -12.44 34.21 20.51
N ASN A 66 -12.33 34.98 21.60
CA ASN A 66 -13.41 35.28 22.55
C ASN A 66 -14.02 34.05 23.25
N ASN A 67 -13.20 33.05 23.62
CA ASN A 67 -13.64 31.80 24.28
C ASN A 67 -14.73 31.04 23.50
N LYS A 68 -14.80 31.22 22.18
CA LYS A 68 -15.66 30.39 21.33
C LYS A 68 -15.20 28.92 21.38
N PRO A 69 -16.13 27.96 21.22
CA PRO A 69 -15.78 26.55 21.05
C PRO A 69 -14.69 26.38 19.96
N ASP A 70 -13.68 25.55 20.25
CA ASP A 70 -12.54 25.26 19.37
C ASP A 70 -12.32 23.74 19.25
N ASN A 71 -13.36 23.06 18.77
CA ASN A 71 -13.30 21.67 18.35
C ASN A 71 -12.39 21.55 17.13
N ARG A 72 -11.49 20.57 17.18
CA ARG A 72 -10.54 20.24 16.10
C ARG A 72 -10.66 18.76 15.80
N LEU A 73 -11.54 18.42 14.87
CA LEU A 73 -11.79 17.05 14.42
C LEU A 73 -10.83 16.69 13.30
N ILE A 74 -10.25 15.49 13.38
CA ILE A 74 -9.33 14.96 12.37
C ILE A 74 -9.91 13.65 11.83
N LEU A 75 -10.22 13.63 10.54
CA LEU A 75 -10.69 12.42 9.87
C LEU A 75 -9.54 11.83 9.07
N ASN A 76 -9.02 10.69 9.53
CA ASN A 76 -7.84 10.04 8.92
C ASN A 76 -8.18 9.30 7.61
N TYR A 77 -8.76 10.01 6.64
CA TYR A 77 -8.89 9.57 5.26
C TYR A 77 -7.54 9.23 4.60
N PRO A 78 -6.41 9.93 4.85
CA PRO A 78 -5.12 9.54 4.28
C PRO A 78 -4.77 8.07 4.59
N LYS A 79 -4.93 7.65 5.85
CA LYS A 79 -4.72 6.25 6.24
C LYS A 79 -5.71 5.31 5.58
N LYS A 80 -7.00 5.66 5.58
CA LYS A 80 -8.06 4.84 4.96
C LYS A 80 -7.74 4.58 3.48
N LEU A 81 -7.46 5.62 2.70
CA LEU A 81 -7.14 5.52 1.28
C LEU A 81 -5.90 4.65 1.03
N VAL A 82 -4.78 4.96 1.70
CA VAL A 82 -3.52 4.22 1.52
C VAL A 82 -3.65 2.75 1.92
N ASP A 83 -4.26 2.46 3.08
CA ASP A 83 -4.40 1.08 3.57
C ASP A 83 -5.39 0.28 2.70
N THR A 84 -6.50 0.87 2.26
CA THR A 84 -7.44 0.23 1.33
C THR A 84 -6.78 -0.05 -0.02
N TYR A 85 -6.03 0.90 -0.59
CA TYR A 85 -5.31 0.69 -1.85
C TYR A 85 -4.20 -0.35 -1.75
N THR A 86 -3.42 -0.31 -0.67
CA THR A 86 -2.35 -1.29 -0.42
C THR A 86 -2.94 -2.69 -0.22
N GLY A 87 -3.99 -2.83 0.59
CA GLY A 87 -4.64 -4.11 0.84
C GLY A 87 -5.24 -4.72 -0.44
N PHE A 88 -5.86 -3.87 -1.27
CA PHE A 88 -6.38 -4.30 -2.57
C PHE A 88 -5.26 -4.78 -3.52
N ALA A 89 -4.16 -4.04 -3.63
CA ALA A 89 -3.15 -4.29 -4.65
C ALA A 89 -2.13 -5.38 -4.28
N VAL A 90 -1.70 -5.40 -3.02
CA VAL A 90 -0.60 -6.25 -2.51
C VAL A 90 -0.93 -6.83 -1.12
N GLY A 91 -2.22 -6.93 -0.77
CA GLY A 91 -2.65 -7.63 0.43
C GLY A 91 -2.43 -9.14 0.33
N LYS A 92 -2.63 -9.71 -0.87
CA LYS A 92 -2.16 -11.04 -1.22
C LYS A 92 -0.69 -10.95 -1.68
N PRO A 93 0.18 -11.90 -1.30
CA PRO A 93 1.57 -11.93 -1.75
C PRO A 93 1.70 -11.84 -3.27
N VAL A 94 2.65 -11.03 -3.74
CA VAL A 94 2.97 -10.94 -5.17
C VAL A 94 3.70 -12.21 -5.57
N GLN A 95 3.14 -12.95 -6.54
CA GLN A 95 3.74 -14.20 -6.98
C GLN A 95 4.95 -13.89 -7.86
N ILE A 96 6.13 -14.38 -7.46
CA ILE A 96 7.40 -14.19 -8.16
C ILE A 96 7.97 -15.56 -8.43
N THR A 97 7.97 -15.96 -9.70
CA THR A 97 8.34 -17.32 -10.11
C THR A 97 9.36 -17.34 -11.24
N LEU A 98 10.07 -18.45 -11.36
CA LEU A 98 10.96 -18.77 -12.47
C LEU A 98 10.45 -20.01 -13.22
N GLN A 99 10.88 -20.17 -14.47
CA GLN A 99 10.52 -21.33 -15.28
C GLN A 99 11.25 -22.60 -14.85
N GLU A 100 12.53 -22.48 -14.48
CA GLU A 100 13.35 -23.62 -14.05
C GLU A 100 13.06 -23.99 -12.59
N ASP A 101 12.70 -25.25 -12.34
CA ASP A 101 12.23 -25.73 -11.03
C ASP A 101 13.25 -25.56 -9.90
N MET A 102 14.53 -25.86 -10.15
CA MET A 102 15.59 -25.76 -9.13
C MET A 102 15.89 -24.30 -8.76
N ALA A 103 15.94 -23.42 -9.76
CA ALA A 103 16.09 -21.98 -9.57
C ALA A 103 14.86 -21.39 -8.85
N ASN A 104 13.65 -21.82 -9.25
CA ASN A 104 12.40 -21.39 -8.63
C ASN A 104 12.33 -21.79 -7.15
N LYS A 105 12.74 -23.02 -6.81
CA LYS A 105 12.81 -23.47 -5.42
C LYS A 105 13.78 -22.63 -4.59
N SER A 106 14.98 -22.37 -5.11
CA SER A 106 16.00 -21.55 -4.43
C SER A 106 15.53 -20.10 -4.24
N LEU A 107 14.84 -19.55 -5.24
CA LEU A 107 14.20 -18.23 -5.16
C LEU A 107 13.10 -18.18 -4.09
N SER A 108 12.21 -19.16 -4.06
CA SER A 108 11.13 -19.25 -3.07
C SER A 108 11.67 -19.39 -1.65
N GLU A 109 12.70 -20.22 -1.43
CA GLU A 109 13.38 -20.37 -0.15
C GLU A 109 14.01 -19.04 0.30
N PHE A 110 14.66 -18.30 -0.61
CA PHE A 110 15.20 -16.98 -0.33
C PHE A 110 14.09 -15.98 0.04
N ASN A 111 13.01 -15.93 -0.75
CA ASN A 111 11.90 -15.00 -0.54
C ASN A 111 11.24 -15.19 0.83
N GLN A 112 11.01 -16.45 1.21
CA GLN A 112 10.45 -16.82 2.51
C GLN A 112 11.42 -16.47 3.65
N THR A 113 12.70 -16.85 3.53
CA THR A 113 13.71 -16.61 4.57
C THR A 113 13.92 -15.12 4.84
N ARG A 114 13.76 -14.27 3.81
CA ARG A 114 13.94 -12.82 3.89
C ARG A 114 12.64 -12.03 4.03
N ASN A 115 11.49 -12.69 4.13
CA ASN A 115 10.17 -12.06 4.20
C ASN A 115 9.93 -11.02 3.08
N ILE A 116 10.30 -11.36 1.85
CA ILE A 116 10.24 -10.44 0.70
C ILE A 116 8.81 -9.94 0.45
N ASP A 117 7.79 -10.77 0.68
CA ASP A 117 6.38 -10.37 0.53
C ASP A 117 5.99 -9.20 1.46
N THR A 118 6.44 -9.27 2.72
CA THR A 118 6.21 -8.21 3.70
C THR A 118 6.94 -6.93 3.30
N LEU A 119 8.18 -7.07 2.80
CA LEU A 119 8.96 -5.93 2.31
C LEU A 119 8.29 -5.27 1.10
N ILE A 120 7.82 -6.06 0.13
CA ILE A 120 7.09 -5.57 -1.04
C ILE A 120 5.86 -4.77 -0.63
N ALA A 121 5.03 -5.32 0.27
CA ALA A 121 3.85 -4.62 0.78
C ALA A 121 4.23 -3.31 1.50
N LYS A 122 5.33 -3.32 2.26
CA LYS A 122 5.85 -2.12 2.95
C LYS A 122 6.31 -1.05 1.97
N VAL A 123 7.12 -1.40 0.96
CA VAL A 123 7.63 -0.46 -0.05
C VAL A 123 6.51 0.06 -0.96
N TRP A 124 5.52 -0.78 -1.28
CA TRP A 124 4.30 -0.36 -1.98
C TRP A 124 3.52 0.70 -1.18
N LYS A 125 3.36 0.47 0.12
CA LYS A 125 2.69 1.41 1.02
C LYS A 125 3.46 2.71 1.17
N GLU A 126 4.78 2.64 1.33
CA GLU A 126 5.63 3.82 1.46
C GLU A 126 5.64 4.67 0.18
N SER A 127 5.68 4.04 -0.99
CA SER A 127 5.51 4.74 -2.27
C SER A 127 4.14 5.42 -2.36
N ALA A 128 3.06 4.80 -1.88
CA ALA A 128 1.74 5.44 -1.85
C ALA A 128 1.69 6.67 -0.91
N ILE A 129 2.41 6.63 0.22
CA ILE A 129 2.48 7.72 1.19
C ILE A 129 3.37 8.87 0.70
N TYR A 130 4.52 8.57 0.12
CA TYR A 130 5.52 9.60 -0.21
C TYR A 130 5.61 9.93 -1.71
N GLY A 131 4.95 9.16 -2.57
CA GLY A 131 5.07 9.21 -4.03
C GLY A 131 6.23 8.37 -4.58
N ARG A 132 7.18 8.00 -3.72
CA ARG A 132 8.29 7.09 -4.01
C ARG A 132 8.81 6.39 -2.75
N ALA A 133 9.46 5.27 -2.94
CA ALA A 133 10.20 4.52 -1.92
C ALA A 133 11.39 3.81 -2.57
N TYR A 134 12.19 3.09 -1.81
CA TYR A 134 13.35 2.40 -2.35
C TYR A 134 13.50 1.00 -1.77
N PHE A 135 13.89 0.05 -2.62
CA PHE A 135 14.53 -1.19 -2.16
C PHE A 135 16.00 -0.92 -1.94
N TYR A 136 16.55 -1.43 -0.83
CA TYR A 136 17.96 -1.35 -0.51
C TYR A 136 18.51 -2.74 -0.22
N VAL A 137 19.37 -3.23 -1.12
CA VAL A 137 20.05 -4.52 -1.02
C VAL A 137 21.39 -4.32 -0.33
N TYR A 138 21.72 -5.15 0.65
CA TYR A 138 23.03 -5.07 1.30
C TYR A 138 23.53 -6.43 1.77
N GLY A 139 24.85 -6.59 1.77
CA GLY A 139 25.52 -7.76 2.31
C GLY A 139 25.85 -7.59 3.79
N ALA A 140 25.49 -8.55 4.62
CA ALA A 140 25.90 -8.63 6.03
C ALA A 140 26.12 -10.09 6.43
N ASN A 141 27.13 -10.39 7.26
CA ASN A 141 27.40 -11.74 7.75
C ASN A 141 27.53 -12.83 6.66
N LYS A 142 28.08 -12.46 5.47
CA LYS A 142 28.18 -13.33 4.28
C LYS A 142 26.84 -13.74 3.66
N GLU A 143 25.77 -13.01 3.98
CA GLU A 143 24.44 -13.20 3.41
C GLU A 143 23.92 -11.87 2.84
N ILE A 144 22.83 -11.96 2.07
CA ILE A 144 22.16 -10.80 1.48
C ILE A 144 20.87 -10.53 2.19
N TYR A 145 20.64 -9.24 2.40
CA TYR A 145 19.44 -8.70 2.99
C TYR A 145 18.87 -7.66 2.04
N VAL A 146 17.55 -7.52 2.12
CA VAL A 146 16.83 -6.44 1.44
C VAL A 146 16.01 -5.73 2.48
N THR A 147 16.03 -4.40 2.44
CA THR A 147 15.25 -3.54 3.32
C THR A 147 14.69 -2.36 2.53
N ASP A 148 13.76 -1.64 3.12
CA ASP A 148 13.24 -0.39 2.59
C ASP A 148 14.17 0.78 2.91
N ALA A 149 14.13 1.80 2.06
CA ALA A 149 14.60 3.13 2.41
C ALA A 149 13.56 4.17 1.99
N THR A 150 13.45 5.23 2.79
CA THR A 150 12.47 6.30 2.57
C THR A 150 13.10 7.48 1.83
N PRO A 151 12.33 8.26 1.06
CA PRO A 151 12.85 9.45 0.37
C PRO A 151 13.30 10.58 1.32
N MET A 152 13.02 10.47 2.62
CA MET A 152 13.48 11.44 3.63
C MET A 152 15.00 11.56 3.70
N ASN A 153 15.70 10.47 3.40
CA ASN A 153 17.13 10.33 3.66
C ASN A 153 17.84 9.43 2.64
N CYS A 154 17.19 9.15 1.52
CA CYS A 154 17.67 8.30 0.45
C CYS A 154 17.17 8.82 -0.89
N PHE A 155 18.04 8.88 -1.89
CA PHE A 155 17.67 9.25 -3.26
C PHE A 155 18.64 8.66 -4.29
N VAL A 156 18.19 8.57 -5.53
CA VAL A 156 18.99 8.13 -6.67
C VAL A 156 19.27 9.33 -7.58
N ILE A 157 20.48 9.41 -8.09
CA ILE A 157 20.95 10.41 -9.05
C ILE A 157 21.08 9.70 -10.40
N TYR A 158 20.41 10.24 -11.39
CA TYR A 158 20.37 9.72 -12.74
C TYR A 158 21.22 10.54 -13.70
N ASP A 159 21.52 9.98 -14.87
CA ASP A 159 22.06 10.75 -15.98
C ASP A 159 20.99 11.69 -16.57
N ASN A 160 21.44 12.72 -17.30
CA ASN A 160 20.56 13.66 -17.99
C ASN A 160 20.32 13.26 -19.45
N THR A 161 20.48 11.98 -19.78
CA THR A 161 20.27 11.47 -21.15
C THR A 161 18.85 10.93 -21.29
N VAL A 162 18.46 10.58 -22.52
CA VAL A 162 17.16 9.94 -22.78
C VAL A 162 17.04 8.57 -22.08
N ALA A 163 18.17 7.91 -21.79
CA ALA A 163 18.18 6.61 -21.13
C ALA A 163 17.81 6.71 -19.63
N HIS A 164 18.07 7.86 -19.01
CA HIS A 164 17.75 8.15 -17.61
C HIS A 164 18.28 7.06 -16.68
N GLU A 165 19.54 6.65 -16.88
CA GLU A 165 20.17 5.56 -16.14
C GLU A 165 20.65 6.02 -14.76
N PRO A 166 20.53 5.18 -13.71
CA PRO A 166 21.02 5.53 -12.38
C PRO A 166 22.56 5.56 -12.37
N LEU A 167 23.13 6.70 -11.98
CA LEU A 167 24.58 6.90 -11.87
C LEU A 167 25.07 6.67 -10.43
N TYR A 168 24.32 7.19 -9.47
CA TYR A 168 24.63 7.08 -8.05
C TYR A 168 23.37 6.90 -7.21
N ALA A 169 23.49 6.26 -6.06
CA ALA A 169 22.49 6.34 -5.01
C ALA A 169 23.12 6.89 -3.73
N VAL A 170 22.39 7.76 -3.04
CA VAL A 170 22.86 8.45 -1.85
C VAL A 170 21.93 8.12 -0.70
N ARG A 171 22.52 7.65 0.40
CA ARG A 171 21.84 7.49 1.69
C ARG A 171 22.57 8.31 2.72
N TYR A 172 21.84 9.09 3.50
CA TYR A 172 22.45 9.94 4.52
C TYR A 172 21.67 9.90 5.84
N SER A 173 22.31 10.32 6.92
CA SER A 173 21.66 10.52 8.22
C SER A 173 22.26 11.74 8.90
N LYS A 174 21.45 12.41 9.73
CA LYS A 174 21.93 13.48 10.59
C LYS A 174 22.60 12.89 11.82
N VAL A 175 23.80 13.37 12.15
CA VAL A 175 24.56 12.96 13.33
C VAL A 175 24.75 14.17 14.24
N GLY A 176 24.40 14.01 15.52
CA GLY A 176 24.50 15.05 16.54
C GLY A 176 23.49 16.19 16.39
N GLN A 177 23.60 17.20 17.27
CA GLN A 177 22.75 18.40 17.23
C GLN A 177 23.21 19.45 16.21
N THR A 178 24.40 19.29 15.63
CA THR A 178 25.10 20.31 14.81
C THR A 178 24.92 20.15 13.28
N GLN A 179 23.83 19.52 12.82
CA GLN A 179 23.55 19.30 11.37
C GLN A 179 24.73 18.68 10.59
N GLN A 180 25.49 17.78 11.21
CA GLN A 180 26.47 16.98 10.48
C GLN A 180 25.77 15.81 9.79
N TYR A 181 26.23 15.45 8.59
CA TYR A 181 25.68 14.34 7.82
C TYR A 181 26.69 13.20 7.75
N GLN A 182 26.24 11.99 8.03
CA GLN A 182 26.93 10.78 7.63
C GLN A 182 26.35 10.33 6.30
N VAL A 183 27.19 10.26 5.27
CA VAL A 183 26.76 10.05 3.88
C VAL A 183 27.42 8.79 3.33
N THR A 184 26.60 7.94 2.72
CA THR A 184 27.04 6.79 1.94
C THR A 184 26.55 6.96 0.51
N ILE A 185 27.47 6.86 -0.45
CA ILE A 185 27.18 6.93 -1.88
C ILE A 185 27.52 5.59 -2.51
N TYR A 186 26.66 5.10 -3.37
CA TYR A 186 26.86 3.91 -4.18
C TYR A 186 26.92 4.28 -5.65
N SER A 187 27.90 3.76 -6.36
CA SER A 187 28.00 3.72 -7.81
C SER A 187 28.08 2.26 -8.24
N ASN A 188 28.08 1.98 -9.56
CA ASN A 188 28.26 0.61 -10.04
C ASN A 188 29.53 -0.03 -9.46
N ASP A 189 30.68 0.66 -9.47
CA ASP A 189 31.96 0.04 -9.08
C ASP A 189 32.42 0.34 -7.65
N TYR A 190 31.95 1.42 -7.04
CA TYR A 190 32.45 1.89 -5.76
C TYR A 190 31.35 2.34 -4.79
N GLN A 191 31.62 2.14 -3.51
CA GLN A 191 30.93 2.76 -2.39
C GLN A 191 31.84 3.81 -1.75
N TYR A 192 31.30 4.99 -1.48
CA TYR A 192 32.00 6.09 -0.81
C TYR A 192 31.32 6.41 0.51
N ASN A 193 32.10 6.70 1.55
CA ASN A 193 31.58 7.13 2.84
C ASN A 193 32.33 8.35 3.36
N PHE A 194 31.60 9.40 3.73
CA PHE A 194 32.18 10.56 4.38
C PHE A 194 31.23 11.19 5.40
N GLU A 195 31.81 11.98 6.30
CA GLU A 195 31.06 12.82 7.23
C GLU A 195 31.25 14.30 6.85
N SER A 196 30.16 15.06 6.85
CA SER A 196 30.21 16.46 6.44
C SER A 196 31.04 17.32 7.41
N GLY A 197 31.09 16.96 8.69
CA GLY A 197 31.81 17.69 9.74
C GLY A 197 33.33 17.67 9.65
N ASN A 198 33.91 16.78 8.84
CA ASN A 198 35.34 16.42 8.96
C ASN A 198 36.28 17.39 8.19
N GLY A 199 35.77 18.47 7.61
CA GLY A 199 36.54 19.53 6.93
C GLY A 199 37.31 19.10 5.66
N ARG A 200 37.22 17.83 5.24
CA ARG A 200 37.91 17.28 4.06
C ARG A 200 37.07 17.40 2.80
N ASP A 201 37.59 18.04 1.76
CA ASP A 201 36.91 18.13 0.46
C ASP A 201 37.13 16.88 -0.41
N SER A 202 36.73 15.71 0.12
CA SER A 202 36.75 14.45 -0.62
C SER A 202 35.56 13.56 -0.24
N LEU A 203 35.23 12.60 -1.09
CA LEU A 203 34.18 11.60 -0.84
C LEU A 203 34.55 10.55 0.24
N GLY A 204 35.65 10.77 0.97
CA GLY A 204 36.09 9.93 2.07
C GLY A 204 36.54 8.52 1.63
N ASP A 205 36.15 7.51 2.40
CA ASP A 205 36.61 6.13 2.23
C ASP A 205 35.98 5.49 0.99
N ARG A 206 36.82 5.08 0.04
CA ARG A 206 36.42 4.36 -1.17
C ARG A 206 36.56 2.85 -0.97
N LYS A 207 35.45 2.13 -1.10
CA LYS A 207 35.40 0.65 -1.12
C LYS A 207 34.85 0.18 -2.46
N ARG A 208 35.24 -1.01 -2.92
CA ARG A 208 34.67 -1.61 -4.13
C ARG A 208 33.22 -2.01 -3.84
N ASN A 209 32.30 -1.70 -4.75
CA ASN A 209 30.93 -2.19 -4.67
C ASN A 209 30.95 -3.70 -4.97
N PRO A 210 30.50 -4.57 -4.04
CA PRO A 210 30.51 -6.01 -4.27
C PRO A 210 29.56 -6.46 -5.39
N PHE A 211 28.51 -5.69 -5.68
CA PHE A 211 27.47 -6.09 -6.64
C PHE A 211 27.74 -5.63 -8.07
N HIS A 212 28.70 -4.74 -8.30
CA HIS A 212 28.90 -4.06 -9.60
C HIS A 212 27.67 -3.31 -10.14
N ILE A 213 26.68 -3.07 -9.28
CA ILE A 213 25.39 -2.46 -9.59
C ILE A 213 24.98 -1.62 -8.39
N ILE A 214 24.35 -0.47 -8.63
CA ILE A 214 23.80 0.38 -7.56
C ILE A 214 22.74 -0.42 -6.75
N PRO A 215 22.92 -0.59 -5.43
CA PRO A 215 22.08 -1.49 -4.64
C PRO A 215 20.81 -0.83 -4.07
N ILE A 216 20.53 0.41 -4.45
CA ILE A 216 19.32 1.15 -4.07
C ILE A 216 18.49 1.35 -5.33
N ILE A 217 17.29 0.80 -5.33
CA ILE A 217 16.37 0.79 -6.48
C ILE A 217 15.17 1.68 -6.14
N GLU A 218 14.92 2.70 -6.96
CA GLU A 218 13.73 3.55 -6.83
C GLU A 218 12.46 2.79 -7.21
N VAL A 219 11.45 2.94 -6.37
CA VAL A 219 10.07 2.52 -6.62
C VAL A 219 9.21 3.78 -6.65
N VAL A 220 8.55 4.02 -7.78
CA VAL A 220 7.67 5.17 -7.98
C VAL A 220 6.20 4.77 -7.82
N GLU A 221 5.37 5.69 -7.30
CA GLU A 221 3.91 5.51 -7.24
C GLU A 221 3.26 5.60 -8.62
N ASN A 222 3.69 6.58 -9.39
CA ASN A 222 3.27 6.94 -10.75
C ASN A 222 4.44 7.69 -11.42
N ASP A 223 4.31 8.01 -12.71
CA ASP A 223 5.37 8.67 -13.48
C ASP A 223 5.74 10.04 -12.88
N GLU A 224 4.76 10.76 -12.34
CA GLU A 224 4.92 12.07 -11.68
C GLU A 224 5.45 11.98 -10.23
N ARG A 225 5.65 10.76 -9.70
CA ARG A 225 6.09 10.49 -8.32
C ARG A 225 5.24 11.19 -7.26
N LEU A 226 3.95 11.31 -7.52
CA LEU A 226 2.96 11.92 -6.64
C LEU A 226 2.35 10.90 -5.68
N SER A 227 2.27 11.27 -4.40
CA SER A 227 1.57 10.46 -3.40
C SER A 227 0.06 10.44 -3.64
N VAL A 228 -0.57 9.31 -3.30
CA VAL A 228 -2.03 9.19 -3.19
C VAL A 228 -2.62 10.28 -2.27
N ILE A 229 -1.92 10.64 -1.20
CA ILE A 229 -2.35 11.67 -0.24
C ILE A 229 -2.26 13.06 -0.87
N ALA A 230 -1.24 13.32 -1.69
CA ALA A 230 -1.02 14.63 -2.29
C ALA A 230 -2.21 15.07 -3.16
N ASN A 231 -2.81 14.14 -3.90
CA ASN A 231 -3.93 14.40 -4.81
C ASN A 231 -5.20 14.89 -4.13
N VAL A 232 -5.42 14.50 -2.87
CA VAL A 232 -6.66 14.80 -2.12
C VAL A 232 -6.42 15.60 -0.84
N LYS A 233 -5.18 16.00 -0.55
CA LYS A 233 -4.80 16.69 0.70
C LYS A 233 -5.66 17.93 0.95
N THR A 234 -5.94 18.72 -0.08
CA THR A 234 -6.75 19.95 0.02
C THR A 234 -8.20 19.67 0.40
N LEU A 235 -8.77 18.57 -0.12
CA LEU A 235 -10.12 18.12 0.21
C LEU A 235 -10.20 17.62 1.66
N ILE A 236 -9.18 16.88 2.10
CA ILE A 236 -9.07 16.38 3.48
C ILE A 236 -8.98 17.56 4.45
N ASP A 237 -8.12 18.53 4.13
CA ASP A 237 -7.95 19.77 4.90
C ASP A 237 -9.26 20.57 5.04
N GLU A 238 -10.08 20.64 3.99
CA GLU A 238 -11.37 21.33 4.06
C GLU A 238 -12.45 20.49 4.77
N LEU A 239 -12.38 19.16 4.68
CA LEU A 239 -13.29 18.27 5.39
C LEU A 239 -13.09 18.34 6.90
N ASP A 240 -11.83 18.28 7.37
CA ASP A 240 -11.50 18.43 8.79
C ASP A 240 -12.00 19.77 9.33
N LYS A 241 -11.77 20.85 8.56
CA LYS A 241 -12.25 22.19 8.90
C LYS A 241 -13.76 22.24 8.95
N SER A 242 -14.46 21.76 7.93
CA SER A 242 -15.93 21.81 7.84
C SER A 242 -16.58 21.08 9.01
N LEU A 243 -16.08 19.90 9.38
CA LEU A 243 -16.60 19.13 10.51
C LEU A 243 -16.24 19.77 11.86
N SER A 244 -15.04 20.36 11.96
CA SER A 244 -14.64 21.12 13.15
C SER A 244 -15.53 22.34 13.37
N GLU A 245 -15.81 23.13 12.32
CA GLU A 245 -16.75 24.26 12.41
C GLU A 245 -18.17 23.79 12.75
N LYS A 246 -18.63 22.68 12.16
CA LYS A 246 -19.95 22.12 12.47
C LYS A 246 -20.06 21.71 13.95
N ALA A 247 -19.02 21.08 14.50
CA ALA A 247 -18.97 20.75 15.93
C ALA A 247 -18.98 22.02 16.79
N ASN A 248 -18.26 23.07 16.39
CA ASN A 248 -18.30 24.37 17.05
C ASN A 248 -19.69 25.01 16.99
N ASP A 249 -20.41 24.90 15.87
CA ASP A 249 -21.76 25.40 15.75
C ASP A 249 -22.70 24.67 16.73
N VAL A 250 -22.59 23.34 16.86
CA VAL A 250 -23.36 22.55 17.84
C VAL A 250 -23.08 22.97 19.27
N ASP A 251 -21.82 23.15 19.65
CA ASP A 251 -21.45 23.61 21.00
C ASP A 251 -21.93 25.05 21.24
N TYR A 252 -21.85 25.90 20.22
CA TYR A 252 -22.33 27.28 20.29
C TYR A 252 -23.86 27.35 20.42
N PHE A 253 -24.61 26.39 19.87
CA PHE A 253 -26.08 26.33 20.04
C PHE A 253 -26.49 26.16 21.51
N ALA A 254 -25.61 25.66 22.39
CA ALA A 254 -25.85 25.64 23.83
C ALA A 254 -25.80 27.05 24.47
N ASP A 255 -25.14 28.01 23.82
CA ASP A 255 -24.93 29.41 24.26
C ASP A 255 -25.78 30.41 23.45
N ALA A 256 -27.06 30.09 23.21
CA ALA A 256 -27.96 30.96 22.44
C ALA A 256 -28.19 32.32 23.12
N TYR A 257 -28.14 33.41 22.33
CA TYR A 257 -28.50 34.74 22.83
C TYR A 257 -30.02 34.86 22.99
N MET A 258 -30.47 35.28 24.17
CA MET A 258 -31.87 35.62 24.40
C MET A 258 -32.14 37.05 23.90
N LYS A 259 -33.07 37.20 22.94
CA LYS A 259 -33.57 38.49 22.47
C LYS A 259 -34.79 38.86 23.30
N VAL A 260 -34.77 40.04 23.92
CA VAL A 260 -35.92 40.62 24.63
C VAL A 260 -36.20 41.99 24.00
N LEU A 261 -37.39 42.16 23.41
CA LEU A 261 -37.86 43.41 22.85
C LEU A 261 -39.07 43.93 23.66
N GLY A 262 -39.16 45.25 23.84
CA GLY A 262 -40.25 45.89 24.60
C GLY A 262 -40.04 45.95 26.13
N ALA A 263 -38.95 45.38 26.66
CA ALA A 263 -38.61 45.49 28.09
C ALA A 263 -37.09 45.52 28.32
N ILE A 264 -36.62 46.37 29.24
CA ILE A 264 -35.22 46.39 29.71
C ILE A 264 -35.16 45.65 31.05
N LEU A 265 -34.29 44.64 31.13
CA LEU A 265 -34.09 43.83 32.33
C LEU A 265 -32.98 44.42 33.22
N ASN A 266 -33.20 44.41 34.52
CA ASN A 266 -32.19 44.78 35.52
C ASN A 266 -31.34 43.55 35.94
N ASP A 267 -30.15 43.78 36.52
CA ASP A 267 -29.20 42.71 36.91
C ASP A 267 -29.81 41.60 37.80
N ASP A 268 -30.71 41.97 38.70
CA ASP A 268 -31.39 41.01 39.58
C ASP A 268 -32.40 40.14 38.83
N GLN A 269 -33.07 40.69 37.81
CA GLN A 269 -33.99 39.95 36.94
C GLN A 269 -33.22 38.98 36.03
N ILE A 270 -32.03 39.38 35.54
CA ILE A 270 -31.15 38.50 34.76
C ILE A 270 -30.70 37.28 35.59
N LYS A 271 -30.37 37.48 36.88
CA LYS A 271 -30.04 36.37 37.80
C LYS A 271 -31.24 35.45 38.02
N GLN A 272 -32.42 36.03 38.26
CA GLN A 272 -33.66 35.28 38.44
C GLN A 272 -34.03 34.42 37.21
N LEU A 273 -33.81 34.94 36.00
CA LEU A 273 -34.01 34.18 34.76
C LEU A 273 -33.12 32.93 34.69
N ARG A 274 -31.85 33.06 35.11
CA ARG A 274 -30.89 31.95 35.13
C ARG A 274 -31.25 30.86 36.15
N ASP A 275 -31.73 31.26 37.32
CA ASP A 275 -32.02 30.34 38.42
C ASP A 275 -33.40 29.67 38.27
N MET A 276 -34.43 30.43 37.87
CA MET A 276 -35.81 29.94 37.79
C MET A 276 -36.17 29.32 36.44
N ARG A 277 -35.40 29.62 35.37
CA ARG A 277 -35.65 29.16 33.99
C ARG A 277 -37.06 29.51 33.45
N ILE A 278 -37.71 30.53 34.00
CA ILE A 278 -39.03 31.03 33.60
C ILE A 278 -38.90 32.51 33.26
N ILE A 279 -39.46 32.93 32.12
CA ILE A 279 -39.51 34.32 31.67
C ILE A 279 -40.94 34.82 31.86
N ASN A 280 -41.12 35.83 32.71
CA ASN A 280 -42.43 36.46 32.95
C ASN A 280 -42.25 37.98 32.99
N LEU A 281 -42.54 38.66 31.86
CA LEU A 281 -42.35 40.09 31.67
C LEU A 281 -43.70 40.80 31.54
N LYS A 282 -43.79 42.04 32.04
CA LYS A 282 -44.99 42.88 31.97
C LYS A 282 -44.74 44.04 31.00
N SER A 283 -45.68 44.31 30.09
CA SER A 283 -45.49 45.33 29.03
C SER A 283 -45.67 46.76 29.52
N SER A 284 -46.48 47.00 30.56
CA SER A 284 -46.54 48.28 31.27
C SER A 284 -46.76 48.09 32.77
N THR A 285 -46.25 49.02 33.57
CA THR A 285 -46.50 49.06 35.02
C THR A 285 -47.89 49.65 35.32
N ASN A 286 -48.42 50.48 34.42
CA ASN A 286 -49.73 51.13 34.53
C ASN A 286 -50.83 50.24 33.93
N GLU A 287 -51.96 50.11 34.63
CA GLU A 287 -53.10 49.29 34.15
C GLU A 287 -53.89 49.97 33.02
N ASP A 288 -53.68 51.28 32.80
CA ASP A 288 -54.41 52.11 31.82
C ASP A 288 -53.68 52.30 30.48
N GLU A 289 -52.44 51.81 30.33
CA GLU A 289 -51.67 51.90 29.09
C GLU A 289 -51.96 50.69 28.18
N GLN A 290 -52.01 50.92 26.86
CA GLN A 290 -52.16 49.80 25.93
C GLN A 290 -50.93 48.88 26.02
N PRO A 291 -51.13 47.56 26.15
CA PRO A 291 -50.03 46.63 26.26
C PRO A 291 -49.19 46.66 24.99
N GLU A 292 -47.88 46.94 25.12
CA GLU A 292 -46.92 46.73 24.04
C GLU A 292 -46.68 45.23 23.82
N ASP A 293 -46.43 44.84 22.57
CA ASP A 293 -46.07 43.47 22.22
C ASP A 293 -44.67 43.15 22.76
N LEU A 294 -44.61 42.26 23.76
CA LEU A 294 -43.37 41.72 24.29
C LEU A 294 -42.97 40.49 23.48
N ASP A 295 -41.80 40.57 22.85
CA ASP A 295 -41.23 39.45 22.10
C ASP A 295 -39.96 38.97 22.81
N VAL A 296 -40.03 37.73 23.30
CA VAL A 296 -38.91 37.03 23.91
C VAL A 296 -38.69 35.71 23.21
N ASP A 297 -37.57 35.62 22.50
CA ASP A 297 -37.16 34.42 21.80
C ASP A 297 -35.64 34.30 21.82
N PHE A 298 -35.13 33.10 21.64
CA PHE A 298 -33.71 32.92 21.38
C PHE A 298 -33.40 33.39 19.96
N LEU A 299 -32.38 34.22 19.80
CA LEU A 299 -31.90 34.63 18.50
C LEU A 299 -31.34 33.42 17.77
N SER A 300 -32.16 32.84 16.90
CA SER A 300 -31.73 31.75 16.03
C SER A 300 -30.82 32.31 14.94
N LYS A 301 -29.65 31.69 14.75
CA LYS A 301 -28.88 31.87 13.53
C LYS A 301 -29.66 31.24 12.38
N PRO A 302 -29.62 31.81 11.16
CA PRO A 302 -30.19 31.15 9.99
C PRO A 302 -29.58 29.75 9.86
N ASN A 303 -30.44 28.73 9.79
CA ASN A 303 -30.01 27.34 9.67
C ASN A 303 -29.46 27.12 8.25
N ALA A 304 -28.17 26.82 8.14
CA ALA A 304 -27.50 26.47 6.89
C ALA A 304 -26.99 25.02 6.88
N ASP A 305 -27.54 24.17 7.76
CA ASP A 305 -27.13 22.77 7.93
C ASP A 305 -27.17 21.99 6.61
N GLU A 306 -28.25 22.15 5.83
CA GLU A 306 -28.39 21.52 4.52
C GLU A 306 -27.26 21.93 3.54
N THR A 307 -26.85 23.20 3.56
CA THR A 307 -25.74 23.67 2.72
C THR A 307 -24.40 23.09 3.16
N GLN A 308 -24.16 23.01 4.48
CA GLN A 308 -22.95 22.41 5.05
C GLN A 308 -22.88 20.90 4.74
N GLU A 309 -23.98 20.17 4.93
CA GLU A 309 -24.07 18.74 4.62
C GLU A 309 -23.86 18.47 3.13
N ASN A 310 -24.47 19.27 2.25
CA ASN A 310 -24.27 19.14 0.81
C ASN A 310 -22.81 19.38 0.40
N LEU A 311 -22.12 20.32 1.03
CA LEU A 311 -20.69 20.55 0.82
C LEU A 311 -19.86 19.35 1.31
N ILE A 312 -20.10 18.87 2.53
CA ILE A 312 -19.38 17.73 3.12
C ILE A 312 -19.54 16.49 2.25
N ASN A 313 -20.77 16.16 1.85
CA ASN A 313 -21.04 15.01 0.97
C ASN A 313 -20.30 15.14 -0.36
N ARG A 314 -20.33 16.33 -0.99
CA ARG A 314 -19.62 16.56 -2.24
C ARG A 314 -18.10 16.49 -2.10
N ILE A 315 -17.54 16.93 -0.97
CA ILE A 315 -16.10 16.78 -0.68
C ILE A 315 -15.74 15.30 -0.55
N VAL A 316 -16.52 14.52 0.21
CA VAL A 316 -16.29 13.07 0.39
C VAL A 316 -16.40 12.32 -0.94
N ASP A 317 -17.41 12.62 -1.76
CA ASP A 317 -17.59 12.00 -3.07
C ASP A 317 -16.42 12.34 -4.01
N ASN A 318 -16.04 13.63 -4.09
CA ASN A 318 -14.90 14.06 -4.90
C ASN A 318 -13.58 13.47 -4.39
N LEU A 319 -13.41 13.28 -3.08
CA LEU A 319 -12.23 12.65 -2.49
C LEU A 319 -12.07 11.22 -3.02
N TYR A 320 -13.15 10.44 -3.06
CA TYR A 320 -13.10 9.08 -3.62
C TYR A 320 -12.94 9.07 -5.14
N GLN A 321 -13.61 9.97 -5.87
CA GLN A 321 -13.48 10.06 -7.33
C GLN A 321 -12.08 10.46 -7.77
N ILE A 322 -11.47 11.48 -7.13
CA ILE A 322 -10.13 11.98 -7.47
C ILE A 322 -9.05 11.01 -7.02
N SER A 323 -9.20 10.37 -5.86
CA SER A 323 -8.26 9.32 -5.44
C SER A 323 -8.39 8.04 -6.26
N MET A 324 -9.50 7.85 -6.98
CA MET A 324 -9.87 6.63 -7.71
C MET A 324 -9.85 5.36 -6.83
N ILE A 325 -10.00 5.53 -5.52
CA ILE A 325 -10.08 4.43 -4.55
C ILE A 325 -11.55 4.19 -4.22
N VAL A 326 -11.96 2.93 -4.20
CA VAL A 326 -13.37 2.57 -3.98
C VAL A 326 -13.77 2.85 -2.53
N ASN A 327 -14.95 3.46 -2.36
CA ASN A 327 -15.59 3.56 -1.05
C ASN A 327 -16.35 2.27 -0.73
N LEU A 328 -15.76 1.41 0.11
CA LEU A 328 -16.39 0.16 0.54
C LEU A 328 -17.63 0.34 1.42
N ASN A 329 -17.83 1.54 1.99
CA ASN A 329 -18.98 1.84 2.84
C ASN A 329 -20.18 2.38 2.06
N ASP A 330 -20.10 2.40 0.72
CA ASP A 330 -21.21 2.78 -0.13
C ASP A 330 -22.40 1.82 0.07
N LYS A 331 -23.59 2.36 0.35
CA LYS A 331 -24.80 1.58 0.60
C LYS A 331 -25.22 0.75 -0.62
N ASP A 332 -24.85 1.20 -1.81
CA ASP A 332 -25.16 0.51 -3.07
C ASP A 332 -24.20 -0.66 -3.37
N PHE A 333 -23.20 -0.89 -2.52
CA PHE A 333 -22.25 -1.99 -2.70
C PHE A 333 -22.88 -3.36 -2.42
N GLY A 334 -23.74 -3.46 -1.39
CA GLY A 334 -24.34 -4.73 -0.97
C GLY A 334 -25.40 -5.32 -1.94
N ASN A 335 -25.94 -4.50 -2.84
CA ASN A 335 -27.00 -4.90 -3.79
C ASN A 335 -26.51 -5.04 -5.23
N SER A 336 -25.21 -4.85 -5.48
CA SER A 336 -24.66 -4.86 -6.84
C SER A 336 -24.41 -6.28 -7.34
N THR A 337 -24.72 -6.54 -8.62
CA THR A 337 -24.35 -7.79 -9.30
C THR A 337 -22.82 -7.88 -9.49
N GLY A 338 -22.26 -9.07 -9.70
CA GLY A 338 -20.80 -9.27 -9.87
C GLY A 338 -20.17 -8.34 -10.92
N VAL A 339 -20.82 -8.17 -12.08
CA VAL A 339 -20.36 -7.25 -13.14
C VAL A 339 -20.40 -5.78 -12.69
N ALA A 340 -21.43 -5.38 -11.92
CA ALA A 340 -21.52 -4.02 -11.40
C ALA A 340 -20.45 -3.74 -10.33
N LEU A 341 -20.11 -4.75 -9.51
CA LEU A 341 -19.01 -4.67 -8.55
C LEU A 341 -17.65 -4.51 -9.24
N GLU A 342 -17.38 -5.29 -10.29
CA GLU A 342 -16.15 -5.14 -11.09
C GLU A 342 -16.05 -3.74 -11.70
N MET A 343 -17.15 -3.19 -12.20
CA MET A 343 -17.18 -1.82 -12.73
C MET A 343 -16.88 -0.77 -11.66
N LYS A 344 -17.33 -0.97 -10.41
CA LYS A 344 -16.98 -0.08 -9.29
C LYS A 344 -15.48 -0.14 -8.95
N TYR A 345 -14.85 -1.32 -9.02
CA TYR A 345 -13.40 -1.46 -8.79
C TYR A 345 -12.52 -1.06 -9.98
N LYS A 346 -13.09 -0.90 -11.18
CA LYS A 346 -12.32 -0.65 -12.41
C LYS A 346 -11.31 0.51 -12.31
N PRO A 347 -11.64 1.68 -11.74
CA PRO A 347 -10.67 2.78 -11.59
C PRO A 347 -9.47 2.38 -10.71
N MET A 348 -9.76 1.73 -9.58
CA MET A 348 -8.76 1.27 -8.62
C MET A 348 -7.87 0.15 -9.19
N MET A 349 -8.47 -0.76 -9.97
CA MET A 349 -7.74 -1.80 -10.70
C MET A 349 -6.82 -1.19 -11.77
N ASN A 350 -7.25 -0.16 -12.47
CA ASN A 350 -6.41 0.54 -13.45
C ASN A 350 -5.20 1.19 -12.76
N LEU A 351 -5.39 1.86 -11.62
CA LEU A 351 -4.29 2.40 -10.82
C LEU A 351 -3.31 1.31 -10.39
N ALA A 352 -3.81 0.23 -9.79
CA ALA A 352 -2.97 -0.87 -9.31
C ALA A 352 -2.22 -1.57 -10.46
N THR A 353 -2.85 -1.70 -11.63
CA THR A 353 -2.22 -2.29 -12.82
C THR A 353 -1.10 -1.41 -13.38
N LEU A 354 -1.32 -0.08 -13.46
CA LEU A 354 -0.31 0.86 -13.95
C LEU A 354 0.89 0.91 -13.00
N LYS A 355 0.65 1.05 -11.69
CA LYS A 355 1.70 0.99 -10.68
C LYS A 355 2.41 -0.36 -10.69
N GLY A 356 1.65 -1.46 -10.80
CA GLY A 356 2.19 -2.83 -10.88
C GLY A 356 3.21 -3.00 -12.00
N ARG A 357 3.03 -2.36 -13.16
CA ARG A 357 4.02 -2.40 -14.26
C ARG A 357 5.35 -1.74 -13.88
N MET A 358 5.29 -0.56 -13.26
CA MET A 358 6.49 0.16 -12.79
C MET A 358 7.16 -0.57 -11.62
N PHE A 359 6.33 -1.12 -10.73
CA PHE A 359 6.78 -1.91 -9.58
C PHE A 359 7.46 -3.21 -10.01
N THR A 360 6.94 -3.89 -11.05
CA THR A 360 7.58 -5.07 -11.67
C THR A 360 8.97 -4.75 -12.19
N ARG A 361 9.17 -3.60 -12.85
CA ARG A 361 10.50 -3.15 -13.27
C ARG A 361 11.44 -3.01 -12.07
N SER A 362 10.94 -2.43 -10.98
CA SER A 362 11.72 -2.20 -9.76
C SER A 362 12.05 -3.51 -9.02
N ILE A 363 11.12 -4.46 -8.93
CA ILE A 363 11.36 -5.80 -8.40
C ILE A 363 12.44 -6.51 -9.23
N LYS A 364 12.34 -6.48 -10.57
CA LYS A 364 13.35 -7.08 -11.45
C LYS A 364 14.73 -6.46 -11.25
N GLN A 365 14.82 -5.14 -11.09
CA GLN A 365 16.07 -4.45 -10.77
C GLN A 365 16.61 -4.83 -9.39
N MET A 366 15.74 -4.99 -8.39
CA MET A 366 16.13 -5.48 -7.07
C MET A 366 16.74 -6.90 -7.17
N TYR A 367 16.07 -7.83 -7.87
CA TYR A 367 16.63 -9.17 -8.09
C TYR A 367 17.89 -9.19 -8.94
N ARG A 368 18.05 -8.25 -9.89
CA ARG A 368 19.31 -8.08 -10.62
C ARG A 368 20.48 -7.83 -9.66
N VAL A 369 20.29 -7.03 -8.62
CA VAL A 369 21.33 -6.82 -7.59
C VAL A 369 21.52 -8.06 -6.71
N ILE A 370 20.42 -8.72 -6.32
CA ILE A 370 20.47 -9.94 -5.50
C ILE A 370 21.22 -11.05 -6.24
N PHE A 371 20.92 -11.31 -7.51
CA PHE A 371 21.54 -12.39 -8.26
C PHE A 371 23.00 -12.07 -8.63
N ALA A 372 23.35 -10.79 -8.83
CA ALA A 372 24.74 -10.36 -9.07
C ALA A 372 25.73 -10.65 -7.91
N SER A 373 25.21 -11.05 -6.76
CA SER A 373 26.02 -11.47 -5.61
C SER A 373 26.58 -12.90 -5.67
N ASP A 374 26.02 -13.76 -6.53
CA ASP A 374 26.25 -15.21 -6.58
C ASP A 374 26.03 -15.97 -5.25
N LEU A 375 25.28 -15.41 -4.29
CA LEU A 375 25.00 -16.06 -3.00
C LEU A 375 23.74 -16.95 -2.99
N ILE A 376 22.88 -16.86 -4.00
CA ILE A 376 21.75 -17.79 -4.18
C ILE A 376 22.22 -18.92 -5.08
N LYS A 377 22.16 -20.16 -4.57
CA LYS A 377 22.59 -21.34 -5.33
C LYS A 377 21.64 -21.58 -6.50
N GLN A 378 22.16 -22.10 -7.60
CA GLN A 378 21.36 -22.53 -8.78
C GLN A 378 20.56 -21.39 -9.43
N VAL A 379 20.98 -20.15 -9.22
CA VAL A 379 20.40 -18.98 -9.89
C VAL A 379 21.54 -18.19 -10.50
N ASP A 380 21.53 -18.05 -11.82
CA ASP A 380 22.53 -17.29 -12.54
C ASP A 380 22.24 -15.77 -12.45
N ALA A 381 23.28 -14.96 -12.60
CA ALA A 381 23.18 -13.51 -12.52
C ALA A 381 22.22 -12.89 -13.54
N ASP A 382 21.90 -13.57 -14.65
CA ASP A 382 21.00 -13.10 -15.71
C ASP A 382 19.54 -13.54 -15.55
N THR A 383 19.26 -14.47 -14.63
CA THR A 383 17.94 -15.09 -14.42
C THR A 383 16.86 -14.08 -13.99
N TRP A 384 17.24 -12.88 -13.53
CA TRP A 384 16.29 -11.80 -13.19
C TRP A 384 15.41 -11.37 -14.37
N LYS A 385 15.87 -11.56 -15.61
CA LYS A 385 15.12 -11.25 -16.83
C LYS A 385 13.88 -12.14 -16.96
N ASP A 386 14.02 -13.40 -16.55
CA ASP A 386 13.03 -14.47 -16.72
C ASP A 386 12.02 -14.55 -15.56
N LEU A 387 12.14 -13.68 -14.56
CA LEU A 387 11.16 -13.57 -13.48
C LEU A 387 9.77 -13.26 -14.02
N ASP A 388 8.81 -14.12 -13.73
CA ASP A 388 7.39 -13.90 -13.93
C ASP A 388 6.78 -13.36 -12.64
N ILE A 389 6.20 -12.17 -12.72
CA ILE A 389 5.67 -11.42 -11.57
C ILE A 389 4.19 -11.20 -11.79
N ASN A 390 3.37 -11.82 -10.94
CA ASN A 390 1.92 -11.77 -11.03
C ASN A 390 1.30 -11.19 -9.76
N TYR A 391 0.50 -10.14 -9.93
CA TYR A 391 -0.25 -9.50 -8.84
C TYR A 391 -1.63 -10.14 -8.72
N GLN A 392 -2.02 -10.47 -7.50
CA GLN A 392 -3.36 -10.98 -7.19
C GLN A 392 -4.14 -9.89 -6.45
N PHE A 393 -5.04 -9.21 -7.15
CA PHE A 393 -5.88 -8.17 -6.55
C PHE A 393 -6.91 -8.79 -5.60
N ASP A 394 -7.13 -8.15 -4.45
CA ASP A 394 -8.12 -8.59 -3.48
C ASP A 394 -9.51 -8.06 -3.84
N LEU A 395 -10.22 -8.84 -4.68
CA LEU A 395 -11.59 -8.57 -5.07
C LEU A 395 -12.55 -9.48 -4.29
N PRO A 396 -13.80 -9.07 -4.06
CA PRO A 396 -14.84 -10.01 -3.66
C PRO A 396 -15.06 -11.03 -4.76
N HIS A 397 -14.86 -12.31 -4.43
CA HIS A 397 -14.97 -13.42 -5.38
C HIS A 397 -16.18 -14.29 -5.07
N ASP A 398 -16.88 -14.74 -6.11
CA ASP A 398 -17.84 -15.84 -6.00
C ASP A 398 -17.15 -17.15 -6.40
N THR A 399 -16.72 -17.91 -5.40
CA THR A 399 -15.96 -19.16 -5.58
C THR A 399 -16.72 -20.21 -6.38
N LEU A 400 -18.07 -20.18 -6.37
CA LEU A 400 -18.88 -21.08 -7.19
C LEU A 400 -18.74 -20.75 -8.67
N THR A 401 -18.84 -19.46 -9.02
CA THR A 401 -18.68 -18.99 -10.40
C THR A 401 -17.26 -19.24 -10.92
N GLU A 402 -16.24 -19.07 -10.08
CA GLU A 402 -14.85 -19.40 -10.42
C GLU A 402 -14.67 -20.90 -10.68
N ALA A 403 -15.19 -21.77 -9.81
CA ALA A 403 -15.09 -23.21 -10.00
C ALA A 403 -15.81 -23.69 -11.27
N GLN A 404 -16.98 -23.10 -11.59
CA GLN A 404 -17.69 -23.38 -12.84
C GLN A 404 -16.90 -22.93 -14.06
N THR A 405 -16.26 -21.75 -13.99
CA THR A 405 -15.40 -21.23 -15.06
C THR A 405 -14.18 -22.11 -15.26
N ALA A 406 -13.48 -22.46 -14.19
CA ALA A 406 -12.32 -23.35 -14.23
C ALA A 406 -12.66 -24.71 -14.82
N LYS A 407 -13.81 -25.30 -14.45
CA LYS A 407 -14.32 -26.54 -15.04
C LYS A 407 -14.57 -26.38 -16.54
N ALA A 408 -15.23 -25.31 -16.98
CA ALA A 408 -15.46 -25.06 -18.40
C ALA A 408 -14.15 -24.90 -19.19
N LEU A 409 -13.13 -24.24 -18.62
CA LEU A 409 -11.81 -24.11 -19.24
C LEU A 409 -11.09 -25.47 -19.32
N ALA A 410 -11.20 -26.30 -18.29
CA ALA A 410 -10.65 -27.65 -18.28
C ALA A 410 -11.33 -28.54 -19.33
N ASP A 411 -12.66 -28.45 -19.47
CA ASP A 411 -13.45 -29.18 -20.46
C ASP A 411 -13.10 -28.75 -21.90
N LEU A 412 -12.69 -27.49 -22.11
CA LEU A 412 -12.19 -26.97 -23.40
C LEU A 412 -10.75 -27.40 -23.73
N GLY A 413 -10.06 -28.11 -22.83
CA GLY A 413 -8.68 -28.57 -23.04
C GLY A 413 -7.62 -27.50 -22.84
N ILE A 414 -7.92 -26.41 -22.13
CA ILE A 414 -6.94 -25.38 -21.75
C ILE A 414 -5.97 -25.96 -20.71
N SER A 415 -4.70 -25.54 -20.75
CA SER A 415 -3.65 -26.03 -19.84
C SER A 415 -4.02 -25.87 -18.36
N ARG A 416 -3.55 -26.81 -17.52
CA ARG A 416 -3.87 -26.84 -16.07
C ARG A 416 -3.49 -25.56 -15.36
N LEU A 417 -2.27 -25.12 -15.59
CA LEU A 417 -1.75 -23.87 -15.06
C LEU A 417 -2.63 -22.65 -15.42
N THR A 418 -3.28 -22.65 -16.59
CA THR A 418 -4.13 -21.54 -17.01
C THR A 418 -5.51 -21.54 -16.34
N TRP A 419 -6.15 -22.70 -16.17
CA TRP A 419 -7.43 -22.73 -15.46
C TRP A 419 -7.26 -22.64 -13.94
N LEU A 420 -6.16 -23.14 -13.35
CA LEU A 420 -5.84 -22.96 -11.93
C LEU A 420 -5.69 -21.48 -11.58
N LYS A 421 -5.12 -20.67 -12.49
CA LYS A 421 -5.02 -19.21 -12.32
C LYS A 421 -6.36 -18.49 -12.17
N THR A 422 -7.48 -19.12 -12.56
CA THR A 422 -8.82 -18.52 -12.42
C THR A 422 -9.45 -18.75 -11.05
N ILE A 423 -8.91 -19.67 -10.27
CA ILE A 423 -9.41 -20.01 -8.94
C ILE A 423 -8.66 -19.18 -7.91
N SER A 424 -9.36 -18.23 -7.27
CA SER A 424 -8.75 -17.31 -6.30
C SER A 424 -8.21 -18.00 -5.04
N ALA A 425 -8.64 -19.24 -4.75
CA ALA A 425 -8.17 -20.05 -3.63
C ALA A 425 -6.78 -20.67 -3.85
N VAL A 426 -6.29 -20.72 -5.09
CA VAL A 426 -4.98 -21.30 -5.42
C VAL A 426 -3.92 -20.20 -5.38
N ASN A 427 -3.09 -20.20 -4.34
CA ASN A 427 -2.04 -19.18 -4.16
C ASN A 427 -0.95 -19.29 -5.24
N ASP A 428 -0.35 -20.49 -5.38
CA ASP A 428 0.67 -20.79 -6.40
C ASP A 428 0.16 -21.90 -7.33
N PRO A 429 -0.26 -21.55 -8.57
CA PRO A 429 -0.73 -22.53 -9.54
C PRO A 429 0.28 -23.60 -9.94
N LYS A 430 1.60 -23.29 -9.89
CA LYS A 430 2.64 -24.29 -10.20
C LYS A 430 2.78 -25.30 -9.08
N GLN A 431 2.88 -24.81 -7.84
CA GLN A 431 2.92 -25.68 -6.68
C GLN A 431 1.68 -26.57 -6.59
N GLU A 432 0.51 -26.03 -6.92
CA GLU A 432 -0.72 -26.82 -6.94
C GLU A 432 -0.75 -27.86 -8.07
N GLU A 433 -0.19 -27.56 -9.23
CA GLU A 433 -0.01 -28.53 -10.30
C GLU A 433 0.91 -29.69 -9.87
N GLU A 434 2.01 -29.39 -9.18
CA GLU A 434 2.90 -30.39 -8.59
C GLU A 434 2.19 -31.24 -7.53
N ASN A 435 1.40 -30.62 -6.64
CA ASN A 435 0.62 -31.34 -5.63
C ASN A 435 -0.38 -32.31 -6.27
N MET A 436 -1.12 -31.85 -7.28
CA MET A 436 -2.08 -32.69 -8.01
C MET A 436 -1.41 -33.85 -8.74
N ASP A 437 -0.23 -33.63 -9.33
CA ASP A 437 0.52 -34.70 -10.00
C ASP A 437 1.09 -35.71 -8.98
N ALA A 438 1.55 -35.25 -7.82
CA ALA A 438 1.97 -36.13 -6.73
C ALA A 438 0.80 -36.99 -6.19
N GLU A 439 -0.40 -36.41 -6.06
CA GLU A 439 -1.62 -37.14 -5.68
C GLU A 439 -2.02 -38.18 -6.73
N LYS A 440 -1.98 -37.83 -8.02
CA LYS A 440 -2.24 -38.77 -9.11
C LYS A 440 -1.24 -39.92 -9.15
N GLN A 441 0.04 -39.63 -8.94
CA GLN A 441 1.07 -40.68 -8.87
C GLN A 441 0.83 -41.63 -7.70
N LYS A 442 0.47 -41.10 -6.51
CA LYS A 442 0.08 -41.93 -5.36
C LYS A 442 -1.13 -42.81 -5.67
N GLN A 443 -2.19 -42.24 -6.26
CA GLN A 443 -3.38 -43.00 -6.64
C GLN A 443 -3.06 -44.08 -7.69
N LEU A 444 -2.20 -43.80 -8.67
CA LEU A 444 -1.75 -44.78 -9.66
C LEU A 444 -0.94 -45.91 -9.01
N GLN A 445 -0.08 -45.59 -8.05
CA GLN A 445 0.68 -46.59 -7.28
C GLN A 445 -0.25 -47.47 -6.46
N GLU A 446 -1.21 -46.89 -5.72
CA GLU A 446 -2.22 -47.63 -4.95
C GLU A 446 -3.08 -48.53 -5.85
N ASN A 447 -3.52 -48.02 -7.01
CA ASN A 447 -4.27 -48.80 -7.99
C ASN A 447 -3.44 -49.95 -8.57
N TYR A 448 -2.15 -49.73 -8.82
CA TYR A 448 -1.23 -50.76 -9.32
C TYR A 448 -0.96 -51.84 -8.26
N GLU A 449 -0.82 -51.46 -6.99
CA GLU A 449 -0.71 -52.39 -5.86
C GLU A 449 -1.99 -53.21 -5.66
N PHE A 450 -3.16 -52.57 -5.78
CA PHE A 450 -4.45 -53.26 -5.74
C PHE A 450 -4.63 -54.27 -6.88
N LEU A 451 -4.21 -53.91 -8.10
CA LEU A 451 -4.23 -54.82 -9.26
C LEU A 451 -3.27 -56.00 -9.10
N LYS A 452 -2.07 -55.77 -8.54
CA LYS A 452 -1.13 -56.85 -8.19
C LYS A 452 -1.69 -57.81 -7.13
N GLY A 453 -2.43 -57.28 -6.15
CA GLY A 453 -3.11 -58.10 -5.14
C GLY A 453 -4.20 -59.01 -5.69
N LYS A 454 -4.87 -58.60 -6.79
CA LYS A 454 -5.90 -59.42 -7.48
C LYS A 454 -5.33 -60.49 -8.41
N HIS A 455 -4.17 -60.26 -9.05
CA HIS A 455 -3.53 -61.26 -9.91
C HIS A 455 -2.70 -62.31 -9.16
N ALA A 456 -2.54 -62.20 -7.83
CA ALA A 456 -1.94 -63.26 -7.02
C ALA A 456 -2.88 -64.46 -6.76
N VAL A 457 -4.16 -64.38 -7.17
CA VAL A 457 -5.15 -65.45 -7.03
C VAL A 457 -5.83 -65.66 -8.38
N THR A 458 -5.11 -66.17 -9.37
CA THR A 458 -5.65 -66.85 -10.56
C THR A 458 -4.47 -67.41 -11.37
N ASP A 459 -3.84 -68.46 -10.86
CA ASP A 459 -3.23 -69.46 -11.73
C ASP A 459 -3.70 -70.82 -11.21
N GLY A 460 -4.55 -71.47 -12.01
CA GLY A 460 -5.27 -72.67 -11.65
C GLY A 460 -4.37 -73.90 -11.68
N GLU A 461 -4.60 -74.80 -10.74
CA GLU A 461 -4.09 -76.18 -10.79
C GLU A 461 -4.66 -76.88 -12.03
N ALA A 462 -3.78 -77.16 -13.00
CA ALA A 462 -4.03 -78.11 -14.06
C ALA A 462 -3.70 -79.51 -13.54
N ASN A 463 -4.74 -80.36 -13.49
CA ASN A 463 -4.66 -81.81 -13.35
C ASN A 463 -3.70 -82.41 -14.39
N ASP A 464 -2.72 -83.19 -13.94
CA ASP A 464 -2.28 -84.40 -14.64
C ASP A 464 -1.57 -85.35 -13.66
N ASP A 465 -2.19 -86.48 -13.33
CA ASP A 465 -1.44 -87.72 -13.13
C ASP A 465 -2.36 -88.93 -13.23
N SER A 466 -2.34 -89.56 -14.40
CA SER A 466 -2.90 -90.89 -14.63
C SER A 466 -1.80 -91.95 -14.49
N SER A 467 -1.92 -92.87 -13.52
CA SER A 467 -1.97 -94.33 -13.77
C SER A 467 -1.56 -95.18 -12.55
N THR A 468 -2.51 -95.98 -12.06
CA THR A 468 -2.42 -97.38 -11.57
C THR A 468 -3.78 -97.64 -10.91
N GLY A 469 -4.60 -98.63 -11.20
CA GLY A 469 -4.43 -99.88 -11.91
C GLY A 469 -5.11 -100.98 -11.09
N LYS A 470 -6.20 -101.53 -11.63
CA LYS A 470 -6.92 -102.79 -11.29
C LYS A 470 -8.11 -102.74 -10.33
N GLU A 471 -9.25 -103.10 -10.91
CA GLU A 471 -10.45 -103.64 -10.28
C GLU A 471 -10.14 -104.85 -9.39
N THR A 472 -10.90 -105.02 -8.30
CA THR A 472 -11.87 -106.13 -8.17
C THR A 472 -12.77 -105.93 -6.96
N ASP A 473 -14.05 -105.74 -7.28
CA ASP A 473 -15.21 -106.54 -6.84
C ASP A 473 -15.67 -106.61 -5.36
N ARG A 474 -16.98 -106.39 -5.24
CA ARG A 474 -17.98 -106.98 -4.31
C ARG A 474 -17.95 -106.68 -2.82
N ALA A 475 -18.94 -105.85 -2.44
CA ALA A 475 -20.07 -106.14 -1.54
C ALA A 475 -19.87 -107.11 -0.36
N ILE A 476 -20.32 -106.67 0.83
CA ILE A 476 -21.29 -107.35 1.72
C ILE A 476 -21.54 -106.47 2.97
N THR A 477 -22.82 -106.11 3.17
CA THR A 477 -23.58 -105.96 4.43
C THR A 477 -22.99 -105.16 5.61
N GLN A 478 -23.57 -103.98 5.92
CA GLN A 478 -24.65 -103.76 6.91
C GLN A 478 -25.22 -102.35 6.76
#